data_AF-A0A932Z654-F1
#
_entry.id   AF-A0A932Z654-F1
#
_cell.length_a   1.000
_cell.length_b   1.000
_cell.length_c   1.000
_cell.angle_alpha   90.00
_cell.angle_beta   90.00
_cell.angle_gamma   90.00
#
_symmetry.space_group_name_H-M   'P 1'
#
loop_
_entity.id
_entity.type
_entity.pdbx_description
1 polymer ?
#
loop_
_entity_poly.entity_id
_entity_poly.type
_entity_poly.pdbx_seq_one_letter_code
_entity_poly.pdbx_strand_id
1 'polypeptide(L)'
;MEAKTYTTEGTEFNAIRISLASPEQIKAWSYGEVTKPETINYRTLRPEKDGLFCERIFGPTKDWECYCGKYKKMRYKGVVCDRCGVEVARAKVRRERMAHVRLAAPVAHIWFAKSTPSRLGLLLDLSPRNLERILYFAQYILTSVDDEARQRALDRLKTEHQDELERQQQAMEEAVAQARQRSGDKPSKDGEGTGAAVEAVEKEVQQIQTRLEATKQRLAEEYQSRVDDLEDLRPGQLLTEKRYRELCERAADVFQASMGAEAILEILQKVDLERLRQELNTELHTTTGQRRKKAIKRLRVVEAFRKSENKPEWMILTVLPVLPPDLRPMVQLDGGRFATSDLNDLYRRVINRNNRLKRLLDLGAPEIIVRNEKRMLQEAVDALIDNGRRGRAISGSHNHKLKSLSDLLRGKQGRFRQNLLGKRVDYSGRSVIVVGPELQMHQCGLPKRMALELFKPFVMNRLVLEGHA
;
A
#
# COMPACT_ATOMS: atom_id res chain seq x y z
N MET A 1 35.17 -8.35 50.56
CA MET A 1 35.31 -8.33 49.10
C MET A 1 34.06 -7.71 48.52
N GLU A 2 34.18 -6.46 48.06
CA GLU A 2 33.08 -5.68 47.51
C GLU A 2 32.52 -6.37 46.25
N ALA A 3 31.21 -6.60 46.26
CA ALA A 3 30.50 -7.05 45.08
C ALA A 3 30.59 -5.95 44.02
N LYS A 4 31.39 -6.17 42.97
CA LYS A 4 31.35 -5.36 41.76
C LYS A 4 29.94 -5.48 41.18
N THR A 5 29.10 -4.49 41.48
CA THR A 5 27.85 -4.24 40.78
C THR A 5 28.22 -4.05 39.32
N TYR A 6 27.83 -5.00 38.47
CA TYR A 6 27.82 -4.81 37.03
C TYR A 6 26.77 -3.74 36.75
N THR A 7 27.18 -2.47 36.72
CA THR A 7 26.43 -1.40 36.09
C THR A 7 26.40 -1.73 34.60
N THR A 8 25.38 -2.47 34.17
CA THR A 8 24.90 -2.30 32.80
C THR A 8 24.68 -0.81 32.63
N GLU A 9 25.33 -0.19 31.64
CA GLU A 9 25.03 1.15 31.15
C GLU A 9 23.55 1.14 30.75
N GLY A 10 22.68 1.35 31.74
CA GLY A 10 21.27 1.57 31.54
C GLY A 10 21.20 2.92 30.87
N THR A 11 20.96 2.94 29.57
CA THR A 11 20.58 4.17 28.89
C THR A 11 19.31 4.67 29.59
N GLU A 12 19.45 5.63 30.50
CA GLU A 12 18.32 6.35 31.08
C GLU A 12 17.66 7.14 29.95
N PHE A 13 16.59 6.59 29.40
CA PHE A 13 15.77 7.26 28.41
C PHE A 13 14.55 7.87 29.09
N ASN A 14 14.28 9.15 28.84
CA ASN A 14 13.12 9.85 29.42
C ASN A 14 11.82 9.56 28.65
N ALA A 15 11.92 9.28 27.34
CA ALA A 15 10.76 9.06 26.49
C ALA A 15 11.10 8.17 25.28
N ILE A 16 10.07 7.48 24.76
CA ILE A 16 10.14 6.72 23.51
C ILE A 16 9.19 7.38 22.51
N ARG A 17 9.71 7.81 21.37
CA ARG A 17 8.94 8.43 20.28
C ARG A 17 8.68 7.40 19.17
N ILE A 18 7.45 7.39 18.65
CA ILE A 18 7.06 6.63 17.45
C ILE A 18 6.60 7.61 16.36
N SER A 19 7.09 7.42 15.14
CA SER A 19 6.74 8.23 13.96
C SER A 19 6.59 7.35 12.74
N LEU A 20 6.10 7.91 11.64
CA LEU A 20 6.13 7.24 10.34
C LEU A 20 7.58 7.15 9.86
N ALA A 21 7.90 6.08 9.16
CA ALA A 21 9.22 5.86 8.58
C ALA A 21 9.20 6.34 7.13
N SER A 22 10.06 7.31 6.79
CA SER A 22 10.23 7.72 5.40
C SER A 22 10.95 6.62 4.60
N PRO A 23 10.78 6.56 3.26
CA PRO A 23 11.53 5.62 2.42
C PRO A 23 13.06 5.75 2.57
N GLU A 24 13.55 6.95 2.84
CA GLU A 24 14.97 7.24 3.07
C GLU A 24 15.43 6.72 4.43
N GLN A 25 14.64 6.89 5.48
CA GLN A 25 14.93 6.31 6.80
C GLN A 25 14.99 4.78 6.74
N ILE A 26 14.07 4.14 6.00
CA ILE A 26 14.09 2.68 5.81
C ILE A 26 15.37 2.24 5.10
N LYS A 27 15.83 3.00 4.09
CA LYS A 27 17.13 2.74 3.43
C LYS A 27 18.30 2.92 4.39
N ALA A 28 18.26 3.94 5.25
CA ALA A 28 19.33 4.20 6.23
C ALA A 28 19.48 3.09 7.27
N TRP A 29 18.38 2.43 7.67
CA TRP A 29 18.44 1.24 8.54
C TRP A 29 18.96 -0.01 7.85
N SER A 30 18.97 -0.01 6.51
CA SER A 30 19.21 -1.20 5.73
C SER A 30 20.69 -1.41 5.42
N TYR A 31 21.15 -2.64 5.61
CA TYR A 31 22.49 -3.07 5.24
C TYR A 31 22.58 -3.63 3.81
N GLY A 32 21.48 -3.64 3.06
CA GLY A 32 21.43 -4.14 1.68
C GLY A 32 20.02 -4.49 1.20
N GLU A 33 19.87 -4.55 -0.13
CA GLU A 33 18.62 -4.95 -0.78
C GLU A 33 18.53 -6.49 -0.90
N VAL A 34 17.37 -7.05 -0.53
CA VAL A 34 17.05 -8.46 -0.78
C VAL A 34 16.39 -8.58 -2.15
N THR A 35 17.16 -9.08 -3.12
CA THR A 35 16.68 -9.24 -4.50
C THR A 35 16.09 -10.62 -4.75
N LYS A 36 16.57 -11.63 -4.03
CA LYS A 36 16.26 -13.03 -4.28
C LYS A 36 15.26 -13.61 -3.27
N PRO A 37 14.25 -14.37 -3.71
CA PRO A 37 13.30 -15.02 -2.80
C PRO A 37 13.88 -16.26 -2.09
N GLU A 38 15.06 -16.75 -2.51
CA GLU A 38 15.67 -17.93 -1.93
C GLU A 38 16.09 -17.72 -0.46
N THR A 39 16.08 -18.81 0.31
CA THR A 39 16.41 -18.80 1.74
C THR A 39 17.80 -19.37 1.99
N ILE A 40 17.89 -20.70 2.00
CA ILE A 40 19.12 -21.48 2.20
C ILE A 40 19.19 -22.55 1.13
N ASN A 41 20.41 -22.96 0.81
CA ASN A 41 20.63 -24.10 -0.06
C ASN A 41 20.35 -25.40 0.71
N TYR A 42 19.51 -26.27 0.15
CA TYR A 42 19.13 -27.53 0.80
C TYR A 42 20.27 -28.54 0.94
N ARG A 43 21.31 -28.47 0.09
CA ARG A 43 22.47 -29.39 0.16
C ARG A 43 23.53 -28.89 1.13
N THR A 44 23.92 -27.62 1.02
CA THR A 44 25.02 -27.06 1.82
C THR A 44 24.56 -26.49 3.16
N LEU A 45 23.25 -26.33 3.35
CA LEU A 45 22.63 -25.66 4.49
C LEU A 45 23.09 -24.21 4.69
N ARG A 46 23.76 -23.64 3.67
CA ARG A 46 24.28 -22.27 3.72
C ARG A 46 23.26 -21.30 3.12
N PRO A 47 23.17 -20.07 3.65
CA PRO A 47 22.33 -19.04 3.05
C PRO A 47 22.70 -18.75 1.60
N GLU A 48 21.68 -18.53 0.77
CA GLU A 48 21.89 -18.07 -0.60
C GLU A 48 22.29 -16.59 -0.63
N LYS A 49 23.11 -16.21 -1.61
CA LYS A 49 23.53 -14.81 -1.80
C LYS A 49 22.33 -13.97 -2.24
N ASP A 50 22.21 -12.76 -1.69
CA ASP A 50 21.13 -11.79 -1.91
C ASP A 50 19.72 -12.28 -1.55
N GLY A 51 19.62 -13.46 -0.93
CA GLY A 51 18.37 -14.03 -0.42
C GLY A 51 17.99 -13.54 0.96
N LEU A 52 16.90 -14.09 1.50
CA LEU A 52 16.31 -13.69 2.78
C LEU A 52 17.19 -13.94 4.01
N PHE A 53 18.25 -14.75 3.89
CA PHE A 53 19.17 -15.06 4.99
C PHE A 53 20.62 -14.66 4.66
N CYS A 54 20.83 -13.89 3.58
CA CYS A 54 22.14 -13.55 3.04
C CYS A 54 23.09 -12.97 4.11
N GLU A 55 24.25 -13.60 4.26
CA GLU A 55 25.25 -13.19 5.24
C GLU A 55 25.90 -11.83 4.94
N ARG A 56 25.95 -11.45 3.65
CA ARG A 56 26.48 -10.15 3.22
C ARG A 56 25.66 -9.00 3.78
N ILE A 57 24.34 -9.19 3.89
CA ILE A 57 23.38 -8.17 4.31
C ILE A 57 23.19 -8.24 5.84
N PHE A 58 22.84 -9.42 6.35
CA PHE A 58 22.45 -9.57 7.75
C PHE A 58 23.61 -9.86 8.70
N GLY A 59 24.79 -10.21 8.18
CA GLY A 59 25.96 -10.62 8.96
C GLY A 59 26.18 -12.13 9.00
N PRO A 60 27.29 -12.59 9.59
CA PRO A 60 27.74 -13.98 9.50
C PRO A 60 26.89 -14.95 10.34
N THR A 61 26.68 -16.17 9.85
CA THR A 61 25.91 -17.20 10.59
C THR A 61 26.68 -17.75 11.79
N LYS A 62 28.01 -17.80 11.70
CA LYS A 62 28.92 -18.24 12.76
C LYS A 62 29.78 -17.07 13.24
N ASP A 63 30.13 -17.09 14.52
CA ASP A 63 30.95 -16.03 15.11
C ASP A 63 32.32 -15.95 14.43
N TRP A 64 32.67 -14.75 13.96
CA TRP A 64 33.98 -14.44 13.38
C TRP A 64 34.35 -15.28 12.14
N GLU A 65 33.35 -15.73 11.37
CA GLU A 65 33.56 -16.49 10.13
C GLU A 65 32.79 -15.84 8.96
N CYS A 66 33.49 -15.57 7.86
CA CYS A 66 32.85 -15.10 6.63
C CYS A 66 32.30 -16.28 5.80
N TYR A 67 31.32 -16.00 4.92
CA TYR A 67 30.68 -17.02 4.07
C TYR A 67 31.65 -17.94 3.32
N CYS A 68 32.70 -17.39 2.69
CA CYS A 68 33.65 -18.19 1.91
C CYS A 68 34.72 -18.90 2.76
N GLY A 69 34.81 -18.59 4.06
CA GLY A 69 35.83 -19.14 4.94
C GLY A 69 37.25 -18.56 4.78
N LYS A 70 37.46 -17.50 3.95
CA LYS A 70 38.75 -16.80 3.80
C LYS A 70 39.23 -16.21 5.13
N TYR A 71 38.36 -15.48 5.80
CA TYR A 71 38.61 -14.89 7.12
C TYR A 71 37.86 -15.68 8.20
N LYS A 72 38.62 -16.15 9.20
CA LYS A 72 38.17 -16.92 10.36
C LYS A 72 38.89 -16.45 11.62
N LYS A 73 38.23 -16.55 12.77
CA LYS A 73 38.71 -16.16 14.12
C LYS A 73 38.64 -14.65 14.38
N MET A 74 38.68 -14.30 15.67
CA MET A 74 38.48 -12.94 16.19
C MET A 74 39.52 -11.91 15.70
N ARG A 75 40.69 -12.35 15.23
CA ARG A 75 41.76 -11.46 14.72
C ARG A 75 41.34 -10.58 13.53
N TYR A 76 40.33 -11.00 12.77
CA TYR A 76 39.82 -10.26 11.61
C TYR A 76 38.53 -9.48 11.90
N LYS A 77 38.27 -9.15 13.18
CA LYS A 77 37.09 -8.39 13.60
C LYS A 77 36.92 -7.11 12.77
N GLY A 78 35.74 -6.94 12.17
CA GLY A 78 35.38 -5.75 11.38
C GLY A 78 35.91 -5.73 9.94
N VAL A 79 36.70 -6.73 9.52
CA VAL A 79 37.15 -6.84 8.13
C VAL A 79 36.00 -7.30 7.25
N VAL A 80 35.73 -6.58 6.16
CA VAL A 80 34.80 -6.98 5.12
C VAL A 80 35.54 -7.82 4.09
N CYS A 81 35.02 -9.02 3.81
CA CYS A 81 35.71 -9.95 2.93
C CYS A 81 35.62 -9.57 1.44
N ASP A 82 36.75 -9.43 0.74
CA ASP A 82 36.79 -9.08 -0.70
C ASP A 82 36.06 -10.07 -1.62
N ARG A 83 36.01 -11.36 -1.25
CA ARG A 83 35.39 -12.41 -2.09
C ARG A 83 33.88 -12.56 -1.89
N CYS A 84 33.40 -12.40 -0.66
CA CYS A 84 31.99 -12.64 -0.33
C CYS A 84 31.24 -11.42 0.21
N GLY A 85 31.93 -10.31 0.47
CA GLY A 85 31.37 -9.08 1.02
C GLY A 85 30.85 -9.21 2.46
N VAL A 86 31.10 -10.32 3.14
CA VAL A 86 30.62 -10.55 4.51
C VAL A 86 31.59 -9.92 5.50
N GLU A 87 31.04 -9.13 6.40
CA GLU A 87 31.76 -8.56 7.53
C GLU A 87 31.98 -9.62 8.62
N VAL A 88 33.21 -9.70 9.12
CA VAL A 88 33.58 -10.63 10.18
C VAL A 88 33.19 -10.04 11.54
N ALA A 89 31.98 -10.40 11.99
CA ALA A 89 31.38 -9.97 13.25
C ALA A 89 30.86 -11.17 14.07
N ARG A 90 30.27 -10.91 15.24
CA ARG A 90 29.49 -11.91 15.98
C ARG A 90 28.17 -12.17 15.26
N ALA A 91 27.66 -13.40 15.30
CA ALA A 91 26.37 -13.77 14.73
C ALA A 91 25.20 -12.98 15.34
N LYS A 92 25.36 -12.44 16.56
CA LYS A 92 24.38 -11.58 17.25
C LYS A 92 23.89 -10.41 16.37
N VAL A 93 24.72 -9.87 15.46
CA VAL A 93 24.31 -8.77 14.56
C VAL A 93 23.11 -9.15 13.67
N ARG A 94 22.88 -10.46 13.42
CA ARG A 94 21.73 -10.98 12.66
C ARG A 94 20.38 -10.79 13.37
N ARG A 95 20.37 -10.34 14.62
CA ARG A 95 19.17 -9.90 15.35
C ARG A 95 18.87 -8.42 15.20
N GLU A 96 19.83 -7.63 14.75
CA GLU A 96 19.78 -6.16 14.78
C GLU A 96 19.78 -5.56 13.36
N ARG A 97 20.52 -6.15 12.41
CA ARG A 97 20.63 -5.64 11.04
C ARG A 97 19.35 -5.85 10.24
N MET A 98 18.76 -4.76 9.76
CA MET A 98 17.61 -4.78 8.86
C MET A 98 18.06 -4.79 7.40
N ALA A 99 17.20 -5.28 6.52
CA ALA A 99 17.36 -5.16 5.07
C ALA A 99 16.14 -4.44 4.47
N HIS A 100 16.15 -4.20 3.16
CA HIS A 100 14.99 -3.66 2.47
C HIS A 100 14.73 -4.36 1.13
N VAL A 101 13.53 -4.18 0.60
CA VAL A 101 13.15 -4.53 -0.78
C VAL A 101 12.69 -3.26 -1.45
N ARG A 102 13.29 -2.91 -2.60
CA ARG A 102 12.79 -1.81 -3.43
C ARG A 102 11.62 -2.31 -4.26
N LEU A 103 10.45 -1.74 -4.02
CA LEU A 103 9.23 -2.10 -4.73
C LEU A 103 9.25 -1.48 -6.13
N ALA A 104 8.82 -2.23 -7.13
CA ALA A 104 8.73 -1.78 -8.52
C ALA A 104 7.54 -0.86 -8.76
N ALA A 105 6.51 -0.94 -7.91
CA ALA A 105 5.41 0.01 -7.86
C ALA A 105 5.15 0.41 -6.40
N PRO A 106 4.72 1.66 -6.14
CA PRO A 106 4.31 2.09 -4.80
C PRO A 106 3.14 1.24 -4.27
N VAL A 107 3.12 0.99 -2.96
CA VAL A 107 2.13 0.15 -2.29
C VAL A 107 1.59 0.87 -1.06
N ALA A 108 0.28 0.94 -0.90
CA ALA A 108 -0.32 1.59 0.27
C ALA A 108 -0.15 0.72 1.53
N HIS A 109 0.21 1.31 2.66
CA HIS A 109 0.28 0.57 3.91
C HIS A 109 -1.14 0.30 4.47
N ILE A 110 -1.51 -0.98 4.60
CA ILE A 110 -2.88 -1.42 4.93
C ILE A 110 -3.47 -0.78 6.19
N TRP A 111 -2.66 -0.50 7.21
CA TRP A 111 -3.14 0.16 8.42
C TRP A 111 -3.76 1.54 8.17
N PHE A 112 -3.23 2.34 7.24
CA PHE A 112 -3.77 3.67 6.94
C PHE A 112 -4.93 3.63 5.95
N ALA A 113 -4.96 2.60 5.08
CA ALA A 113 -6.03 2.39 4.11
C ALA A 113 -7.30 1.80 4.75
N LYS A 114 -7.15 0.76 5.60
CA LYS A 114 -8.26 -0.03 6.17
C LYS A 114 -8.42 0.12 7.70
N SER A 115 -7.80 1.11 8.34
CA SER A 115 -8.26 1.51 9.68
C SER A 115 -9.69 2.02 9.63
N THR A 116 -10.42 1.85 10.72
CA THR A 116 -11.72 2.49 10.95
C THR A 116 -11.53 3.58 12.01
N PRO A 117 -11.55 4.87 11.65
CA PRO A 117 -11.68 5.45 10.30
C PRO A 117 -10.40 5.36 9.47
N SER A 118 -10.53 5.39 8.13
CA SER A 118 -9.39 5.33 7.20
C SER A 118 -8.65 6.67 7.23
N ARG A 119 -7.35 6.65 7.48
CA ARG A 119 -6.56 7.89 7.55
C ARG A 119 -6.36 8.49 6.16
N LEU A 120 -6.08 7.63 5.17
CA LEU A 120 -6.02 8.02 3.76
C LEU A 120 -7.38 8.54 3.25
N GLY A 121 -8.47 7.83 3.57
CA GLY A 121 -9.81 8.26 3.16
C GLY A 121 -10.22 9.61 3.75
N LEU A 122 -9.90 9.87 5.02
CA LEU A 122 -10.17 11.17 5.64
C LEU A 122 -9.35 12.29 5.01
N LEU A 123 -8.08 12.05 4.68
CA LEU A 123 -7.22 13.08 4.10
C LEU A 123 -7.70 13.48 2.69
N LEU A 124 -8.00 12.48 1.85
CA LEU A 124 -8.42 12.67 0.45
C LEU A 124 -9.92 12.91 0.26
N ASP A 125 -10.70 12.99 1.34
CA ASP A 125 -12.17 13.03 1.34
C ASP A 125 -12.88 11.85 0.64
N LEU A 126 -12.19 10.71 0.50
CA LEU A 126 -12.71 9.52 -0.17
C LEU A 126 -13.37 8.55 0.81
N SER A 127 -14.45 7.90 0.35
CA SER A 127 -15.05 6.80 1.11
C SER A 127 -14.12 5.59 1.17
N PRO A 128 -14.12 4.79 2.25
CA PRO A 128 -13.25 3.61 2.36
C PRO A 128 -13.48 2.52 1.30
N ARG A 129 -14.66 2.51 0.67
CA ARG A 129 -14.99 1.62 -0.47
C ARG A 129 -14.37 2.14 -1.76
N ASN A 130 -14.46 3.44 -2.00
CA ASN A 130 -13.87 4.07 -3.18
C ASN A 130 -12.35 3.99 -3.15
N LEU A 131 -11.73 4.27 -1.98
CA LEU A 131 -10.29 4.12 -1.80
C LEU A 131 -9.83 2.69 -2.10
N GLU A 132 -10.60 1.68 -1.69
CA GLU A 132 -10.30 0.28 -2.02
C GLU A 132 -10.37 0.04 -3.54
N ARG A 133 -11.39 0.54 -4.23
CA ARG A 133 -11.51 0.37 -5.69
C ARG A 133 -10.32 0.98 -6.45
N ILE A 134 -9.76 2.09 -5.97
CA ILE A 134 -8.55 2.69 -6.56
C ILE A 134 -7.32 1.82 -6.27
N LEU A 135 -7.06 1.50 -5.00
CA LEU A 135 -5.85 0.80 -4.57
C LEU A 135 -5.69 -0.60 -5.20
N TYR A 136 -6.80 -1.28 -5.47
CA TYR A 136 -6.80 -2.62 -6.09
C TYR A 136 -7.20 -2.59 -7.58
N PHE A 137 -6.95 -1.48 -8.26
CA PHE A 137 -7.01 -1.34 -9.73
C PHE A 137 -8.40 -1.64 -10.35
N ALA A 138 -9.49 -1.26 -9.66
CA ALA A 138 -10.86 -1.41 -10.15
C ALA A 138 -11.46 -0.10 -10.71
N GLN A 139 -10.97 1.06 -10.29
CA GLN A 139 -11.39 2.38 -10.78
C GLN A 139 -10.17 3.30 -10.94
N TYR A 140 -10.27 4.24 -11.89
CA TYR A 140 -9.33 5.33 -12.04
C TYR A 140 -9.68 6.48 -11.10
N ILE A 141 -8.68 7.24 -10.68
CA ILE A 141 -8.85 8.52 -10.02
C ILE A 141 -8.19 9.62 -10.87
N LEU A 142 -8.90 10.74 -11.02
CA LEU A 142 -8.37 11.94 -11.67
C LEU A 142 -7.32 12.58 -10.76
N THR A 143 -6.09 12.70 -11.26
CA THR A 143 -4.93 13.23 -10.52
C THR A 143 -4.78 14.73 -10.74
N SER A 144 -4.87 15.18 -11.99
CA SER A 144 -4.90 16.59 -12.37
C SER A 144 -5.76 16.79 -13.62
N VAL A 145 -6.32 17.98 -13.70
CA VAL A 145 -7.05 18.50 -14.86
C VAL A 145 -6.31 19.77 -15.29
N ASP A 146 -6.01 19.87 -16.58
CA ASP A 146 -5.41 21.05 -17.17
C ASP A 146 -6.53 21.99 -17.63
N ASP A 147 -6.66 23.12 -16.93
CA ASP A 147 -7.71 24.11 -17.18
C ASP A 147 -7.56 24.80 -18.54
N GLU A 148 -6.33 24.98 -19.04
CA GLU A 148 -6.10 25.59 -20.34
C GLU A 148 -6.44 24.62 -21.47
N ALA A 149 -6.01 23.35 -21.32
CA ALA A 149 -6.37 22.31 -22.28
C ALA A 149 -7.89 22.09 -22.31
N ARG A 150 -8.56 22.17 -21.15
CA ARG A 150 -10.02 22.11 -21.05
C ARG A 150 -10.69 23.24 -21.84
N GLN A 151 -10.21 24.48 -21.68
CA GLN A 151 -10.76 25.62 -22.43
C GLN A 151 -10.57 25.45 -23.94
N ARG A 152 -9.37 25.04 -24.38
CA ARG A 152 -9.11 24.75 -25.81
C ARG A 152 -10.02 23.65 -26.35
N ALA A 153 -10.30 22.61 -25.57
CA ALA A 153 -11.20 21.54 -25.95
C ALA A 153 -12.66 22.01 -26.06
N LEU A 154 -13.10 22.86 -25.12
CA LEU A 154 -14.43 23.48 -25.17
C LEU A 154 -14.59 24.39 -26.40
N ASP A 155 -13.57 25.19 -26.74
CA ASP A 155 -13.61 26.05 -27.93
C ASP A 155 -13.65 25.24 -29.24
N ARG A 156 -12.91 24.12 -29.30
CA ARG A 156 -12.97 23.18 -30.44
C ARG A 156 -14.37 22.59 -30.59
N LEU A 157 -14.93 22.06 -29.49
CA LEU A 157 -16.28 21.49 -29.50
C LEU A 157 -17.34 22.52 -29.91
N LYS A 158 -17.20 23.77 -29.48
CA LYS A 158 -18.09 24.86 -29.87
C LYS A 158 -18.02 25.13 -31.36
N THR A 159 -16.81 25.13 -31.93
CA THR A 159 -16.60 25.35 -33.37
C THR A 159 -17.15 24.17 -34.18
N GLU A 160 -16.86 22.92 -33.78
CA GLU A 160 -17.39 21.71 -34.41
C GLU A 160 -18.93 21.70 -34.41
N HIS A 161 -19.55 22.08 -33.30
CA HIS A 161 -21.00 22.15 -33.20
C HIS A 161 -21.61 23.22 -34.10
N GLN A 162 -20.95 24.38 -34.23
CA GLN A 162 -21.37 25.44 -35.16
C GLN A 162 -21.28 24.98 -36.62
N ASP A 163 -20.16 24.37 -37.02
CA ASP A 163 -19.96 23.83 -38.37
C ASP A 163 -21.00 22.74 -38.71
N GLU A 164 -21.31 21.85 -37.77
CA GLU A 164 -22.30 20.78 -37.96
C GLU A 164 -23.71 21.36 -38.12
N LEU A 165 -24.06 22.38 -37.33
CA LEU A 165 -25.33 23.10 -37.45
C LEU A 165 -25.45 23.80 -38.81
N GLU A 166 -24.39 24.45 -39.28
CA GLU A 166 -24.35 25.11 -40.58
C GLU A 166 -24.50 24.10 -41.73
N ARG A 167 -23.80 22.96 -41.67
CA ARG A 167 -23.94 21.88 -42.68
C ARG A 167 -25.36 21.33 -42.75
N GLN A 168 -26.01 21.10 -41.60
CA GLN A 168 -27.40 20.62 -41.56
C GLN A 168 -28.39 21.68 -42.06
N GLN A 169 -28.11 22.97 -41.83
CA GLN A 169 -28.91 24.07 -42.38
C GLN A 169 -28.76 24.15 -43.90
N GLN A 170 -27.54 24.11 -44.42
CA GLN A 170 -27.26 24.14 -45.87
C GLN A 170 -27.87 22.94 -46.61
N ALA A 171 -27.68 21.72 -46.10
CA ALA A 171 -28.27 20.52 -46.70
C ALA A 171 -29.81 20.56 -46.73
N MET A 172 -30.41 21.25 -45.75
CA MET A 172 -31.86 21.43 -45.71
C MET A 172 -32.34 22.52 -46.66
N GLU A 173 -31.63 23.65 -46.77
CA GLU A 173 -31.93 24.68 -47.77
C GLU A 173 -31.90 24.11 -49.19
N GLU A 174 -30.91 23.25 -49.48
CA GLU A 174 -30.83 22.49 -50.73
C GLU A 174 -32.02 21.52 -50.91
N ALA A 175 -32.40 20.78 -49.86
CA ALA A 175 -33.53 19.85 -49.93
C ALA A 175 -34.88 20.57 -50.12
N VAL A 176 -35.08 21.72 -49.48
CA VAL A 176 -36.27 22.56 -49.67
C VAL A 176 -36.28 23.20 -51.05
N ALA A 177 -35.11 23.65 -51.55
CA ALA A 177 -34.98 24.15 -52.91
C ALA A 177 -35.32 23.06 -53.95
N GLN A 178 -34.86 21.82 -53.76
CA GLN A 178 -35.21 20.67 -54.61
C GLN A 178 -36.70 20.32 -54.55
N ALA A 179 -37.31 20.34 -53.35
CA ALA A 179 -38.74 20.09 -53.18
C ALA A 179 -39.59 21.16 -53.90
N ARG A 180 -39.17 22.43 -53.84
CA ARG A 180 -39.80 23.54 -54.58
C ARG A 180 -39.59 23.45 -56.09
N GLN A 181 -38.40 23.05 -56.56
CA GLN A 181 -38.11 22.87 -57.98
C GLN A 181 -38.94 21.74 -58.63
N ARG A 182 -39.21 20.64 -57.92
CA ARG A 182 -40.10 19.56 -58.40
C ARG A 182 -41.54 20.04 -58.68
N SER A 183 -41.99 21.15 -58.08
CA SER A 183 -43.29 21.76 -58.36
C SER A 183 -43.26 22.79 -59.50
N GLY A 184 -42.09 23.29 -59.89
CA GLY A 184 -41.92 24.29 -60.95
C GLY A 184 -42.04 23.73 -62.37
N ASP A 185 -41.99 22.41 -62.54
CA ASP A 185 -41.91 21.75 -63.86
C ASP A 185 -43.26 21.21 -64.40
N LYS A 186 -44.40 21.69 -63.89
CA LYS A 186 -45.73 21.44 -64.50
C LYS A 186 -46.44 22.74 -64.92
N PRO A 187 -46.14 23.30 -66.11
CA PRO A 187 -47.04 24.22 -66.78
C PRO A 187 -48.05 23.41 -67.60
N SER A 188 -49.15 22.98 -66.98
CA SER A 188 -50.34 22.53 -67.73
C SER A 188 -51.52 23.43 -67.38
N LYS A 189 -51.97 24.15 -68.42
CA LYS A 189 -53.23 24.88 -68.52
C LYS A 189 -54.37 23.97 -68.05
N ASP A 190 -55.01 24.33 -66.96
CA ASP A 190 -56.47 24.42 -66.80
C ASP A 190 -56.77 24.58 -65.30
N GLY A 191 -57.66 25.53 -64.99
CA GLY A 191 -58.06 25.84 -63.62
C GLY A 191 -58.80 24.67 -62.97
N GLU A 192 -58.77 24.65 -61.63
CA GLU A 192 -59.39 23.65 -60.74
C GLU A 192 -58.57 22.36 -60.54
N GLY A 193 -57.49 22.49 -59.76
CA GLY A 193 -56.67 21.34 -59.31
C GLY A 193 -55.37 21.71 -58.58
N THR A 194 -55.04 23.01 -58.49
CA THR A 194 -53.75 23.50 -57.97
C THR A 194 -53.63 23.54 -56.45
N GLY A 195 -54.72 23.40 -55.69
CA GLY A 195 -54.68 23.42 -54.23
C GLY A 195 -53.99 22.19 -53.62
N ALA A 196 -54.31 20.98 -54.09
CA ALA A 196 -53.81 19.73 -53.51
C ALA A 196 -52.30 19.50 -53.74
N ALA A 197 -51.74 19.99 -54.86
CA ALA A 197 -50.32 19.89 -55.15
C ALA A 197 -49.47 20.88 -54.32
N VAL A 198 -49.98 22.09 -54.10
CA VAL A 198 -49.35 23.09 -53.22
C VAL A 198 -49.41 22.63 -51.76
N GLU A 199 -50.55 22.08 -51.32
CA GLU A 199 -50.73 21.56 -49.96
C GLU A 199 -49.86 20.31 -49.69
N ALA A 200 -49.57 19.49 -50.72
CA ALA A 200 -48.64 18.37 -50.62
C ALA A 200 -47.18 18.82 -50.45
N VAL A 201 -46.76 19.84 -51.20
CA VAL A 201 -45.42 20.44 -51.07
C VAL A 201 -45.27 21.17 -49.74
N GLU A 202 -46.31 21.87 -49.26
CA GLU A 202 -46.30 22.49 -47.94
C GLU A 202 -46.21 21.44 -46.81
N LYS A 203 -46.90 20.30 -46.95
CA LYS A 203 -46.76 19.17 -46.01
C LYS A 203 -45.37 18.53 -46.07
N GLU A 204 -44.77 18.39 -47.25
CA GLU A 204 -43.38 17.91 -47.39
C GLU A 204 -42.37 18.89 -46.76
N VAL A 205 -42.54 20.20 -46.97
CA VAL A 205 -41.69 21.23 -46.37
C VAL A 205 -41.85 21.24 -44.84
N GLN A 206 -43.07 21.12 -44.32
CA GLN A 206 -43.32 21.00 -42.88
C GLN A 206 -42.71 19.71 -42.29
N GLN A 207 -42.77 18.59 -43.00
CA GLN A 207 -42.11 17.35 -42.59
C GLN A 207 -40.57 17.48 -42.58
N ILE A 208 -39.99 18.20 -43.54
CA ILE A 208 -38.55 18.48 -43.57
C ILE A 208 -38.15 19.41 -42.42
N GLN A 209 -38.95 20.46 -42.15
CA GLN A 209 -38.72 21.40 -41.05
C GLN A 209 -38.79 20.72 -39.68
N THR A 210 -39.80 19.90 -39.43
CA THR A 210 -39.94 19.15 -38.17
C THR A 210 -38.80 18.14 -37.99
N ARG A 211 -38.33 17.49 -39.07
CA ARG A 211 -37.15 16.62 -39.04
C ARG A 211 -35.86 17.38 -38.75
N LEU A 212 -35.72 18.60 -39.27
CA LEU A 212 -34.58 19.49 -38.99
C LEU A 212 -34.56 19.91 -37.53
N GLU A 213 -35.68 20.37 -36.99
CA GLU A 213 -35.80 20.76 -35.58
C GLU A 213 -35.46 19.59 -34.65
N ALA A 214 -35.96 18.39 -34.95
CA ALA A 214 -35.60 17.18 -34.21
C ALA A 214 -34.10 16.86 -34.30
N THR A 215 -33.47 17.09 -35.46
CA THR A 215 -32.03 16.85 -35.66
C THR A 215 -31.18 17.89 -34.93
N LYS A 216 -31.56 19.16 -34.98
CA LYS A 216 -30.92 20.26 -34.23
C LYS A 216 -31.03 20.03 -32.71
N GLN A 217 -32.19 19.60 -32.22
CA GLN A 217 -32.38 19.26 -30.81
C GLN A 217 -31.46 18.12 -30.38
N ARG A 218 -31.36 17.02 -31.15
CA ARG A 218 -30.43 15.92 -30.85
C ARG A 218 -28.97 16.37 -30.83
N LEU A 219 -28.57 17.18 -31.82
CA LEU A 219 -27.21 17.75 -31.89
C LEU A 219 -26.92 18.66 -30.70
N ALA A 220 -27.89 19.47 -30.27
CA ALA A 220 -27.75 20.34 -29.11
C ALA A 220 -27.66 19.55 -27.81
N GLU A 221 -28.46 18.48 -27.65
CA GLU A 221 -28.39 17.57 -26.50
C GLU A 221 -27.03 16.85 -26.44
N GLU A 222 -26.52 16.38 -27.58
CA GLU A 222 -25.20 15.73 -27.65
C GLU A 222 -24.07 16.72 -27.33
N TYR A 223 -24.12 17.93 -27.88
CA TYR A 223 -23.16 18.99 -27.57
C TYR A 223 -23.18 19.34 -26.07
N GLN A 224 -24.37 19.56 -25.51
CA GLN A 224 -24.49 19.89 -24.09
C GLN A 224 -23.96 18.77 -23.21
N SER A 225 -24.27 17.51 -23.52
CA SER A 225 -23.71 16.36 -22.81
C SER A 225 -22.17 16.31 -22.87
N ARG A 226 -21.57 16.70 -24.00
CA ARG A 226 -20.11 16.74 -24.16
C ARG A 226 -19.47 17.88 -23.36
N VAL A 227 -20.13 19.04 -23.32
CA VAL A 227 -19.69 20.18 -22.50
C VAL A 227 -19.77 19.82 -21.03
N ASP A 228 -20.90 19.28 -20.59
CA ASP A 228 -21.12 18.86 -19.21
C ASP A 228 -20.06 17.82 -18.77
N ASP A 229 -19.72 16.86 -19.65
CA ASP A 229 -18.68 15.86 -19.40
C ASP A 229 -17.29 16.47 -19.13
N LEU A 230 -16.93 17.56 -19.81
CA LEU A 230 -15.65 18.26 -19.63
C LEU A 230 -15.65 19.20 -18.43
N GLU A 231 -16.77 19.87 -18.17
CA GLU A 231 -16.93 20.76 -17.01
C GLU A 231 -16.99 19.98 -15.69
N ASP A 232 -17.56 18.78 -15.71
CA ASP A 232 -17.69 17.91 -14.53
C ASP A 232 -16.35 17.31 -14.07
N LEU A 233 -15.29 17.36 -14.88
CA LEU A 233 -13.98 16.80 -14.53
C LEU A 233 -13.37 17.55 -13.35
N ARG A 234 -13.24 16.85 -12.21
CA ARG A 234 -12.61 17.39 -10.99
C ARG A 234 -11.50 16.47 -10.48
N PRO A 235 -10.38 17.03 -9.99
CA PRO A 235 -9.36 16.24 -9.29
C PRO A 235 -9.98 15.45 -8.14
N GLY A 236 -9.60 14.18 -8.01
CA GLY A 236 -10.13 13.26 -6.99
C GLY A 236 -11.44 12.54 -7.35
N GLN A 237 -12.05 12.87 -8.48
CA GLN A 237 -13.21 12.13 -9.00
C GLN A 237 -12.82 10.76 -9.55
N LEU A 238 -13.75 9.82 -9.50
CA LEU A 238 -13.53 8.42 -9.85
C LEU A 238 -14.16 8.11 -11.20
N LEU A 239 -13.40 7.45 -12.07
CA LEU A 239 -13.85 7.03 -13.39
C LEU A 239 -13.93 5.51 -13.49
N THR A 240 -14.99 5.02 -14.12
CA THR A 240 -15.11 3.62 -14.53
C THR A 240 -14.26 3.38 -15.79
N GLU A 241 -13.94 2.12 -16.09
CA GLU A 241 -13.11 1.81 -17.25
C GLU A 241 -13.74 2.25 -18.57
N LYS A 242 -15.06 2.10 -18.73
CA LYS A 242 -15.79 2.57 -19.92
C LYS A 242 -15.67 4.09 -20.09
N ARG A 243 -16.02 4.85 -19.03
CA ARG A 243 -15.98 6.31 -19.06
C ARG A 243 -14.56 6.85 -19.23
N TYR A 244 -13.55 6.17 -18.65
CA TYR A 244 -12.15 6.54 -18.86
C TYR A 244 -11.74 6.39 -20.33
N ARG A 245 -12.13 5.30 -21.01
CA ARG A 245 -11.83 5.11 -22.44
C ARG A 245 -12.55 6.14 -23.30
N GLU A 246 -13.84 6.37 -23.06
CA GLU A 246 -14.63 7.39 -23.76
C GLU A 246 -14.00 8.79 -23.61
N LEU A 247 -13.57 9.15 -22.40
CA LEU A 247 -12.90 10.44 -22.16
C LEU A 247 -11.49 10.49 -22.76
N CYS A 248 -10.75 9.38 -22.79
CA CYS A 248 -9.44 9.34 -23.46
C CYS A 248 -9.55 9.47 -24.97
N GLU A 249 -10.58 8.90 -25.60
CA GLU A 249 -10.82 9.04 -27.04
C GLU A 249 -11.16 10.49 -27.42
N ARG A 250 -11.86 11.21 -26.52
CA ARG A 250 -12.34 12.57 -26.78
C ARG A 250 -11.37 13.67 -26.34
N ALA A 251 -10.72 13.49 -25.20
CA ALA A 251 -10.02 14.56 -24.47
C ALA A 251 -8.80 14.03 -23.68
N ALA A 252 -7.93 13.26 -24.34
CA ALA A 252 -6.72 12.68 -23.74
C ALA A 252 -5.78 13.73 -23.12
N ASP A 253 -5.76 14.94 -23.69
CA ASP A 253 -4.90 16.06 -23.34
C ASP A 253 -5.45 16.92 -22.18
N VAL A 254 -6.72 16.76 -21.81
CA VAL A 254 -7.37 17.60 -20.79
C VAL A 254 -7.12 17.12 -19.36
N PHE A 255 -6.95 15.81 -19.16
CA PHE A 255 -6.86 15.24 -17.82
C PHE A 255 -5.85 14.11 -17.72
N GLN A 256 -5.36 13.88 -16.50
CA GLN A 256 -4.54 12.74 -16.16
C GLN A 256 -5.27 11.87 -15.14
N ALA A 257 -5.52 10.60 -15.47
CA ALA A 257 -6.09 9.65 -14.54
C ALA A 257 -5.18 8.43 -14.36
N SER A 258 -4.99 8.06 -13.11
CA SER A 258 -4.10 6.96 -12.71
C SER A 258 -4.85 5.99 -11.80
N MET A 259 -4.29 4.79 -11.61
CA MET A 259 -4.83 3.75 -10.72
C MET A 259 -3.85 3.40 -9.61
N GLY A 260 -4.34 2.70 -8.60
CA GLY A 260 -3.51 2.08 -7.57
C GLY A 260 -2.95 3.06 -6.55
N ALA A 261 -1.99 2.57 -5.78
CA ALA A 261 -1.29 3.38 -4.77
C ALA A 261 -0.37 4.44 -5.39
N GLU A 262 -0.01 4.32 -6.66
CA GLU A 262 0.77 5.29 -7.42
C GLU A 262 0.00 6.60 -7.62
N ALA A 263 -1.27 6.51 -8.06
CA ALA A 263 -2.15 7.67 -8.18
C ALA A 263 -2.36 8.38 -6.83
N ILE A 264 -2.53 7.58 -5.75
CA ILE A 264 -2.69 8.11 -4.41
C ILE A 264 -1.40 8.81 -3.94
N LEU A 265 -0.22 8.26 -4.24
CA LEU A 265 1.05 8.89 -3.91
C LEU A 265 1.19 10.26 -4.58
N GLU A 266 0.88 10.34 -5.87
CA GLU A 266 0.94 11.60 -6.64
C GLU A 266 0.00 12.66 -6.07
N ILE A 267 -1.24 12.27 -5.74
CA ILE A 267 -2.19 13.19 -5.10
C ILE A 267 -1.66 13.65 -3.75
N LEU A 268 -1.16 12.74 -2.91
CA LEU A 268 -0.62 13.07 -1.58
C LEU A 268 0.59 14.00 -1.63
N GLN A 269 1.41 13.92 -2.68
CA GLN A 269 2.55 14.82 -2.91
C GLN A 269 2.10 16.25 -3.22
N LYS A 270 0.95 16.41 -3.88
CA LYS A 270 0.35 17.71 -4.24
C LYS A 270 -0.49 18.33 -3.11
N VAL A 271 -0.77 17.60 -2.01
CA VAL A 271 -1.59 18.11 -0.91
C VAL A 271 -0.82 19.12 -0.06
N ASP A 272 -1.29 20.37 -0.05
CA ASP A 272 -0.88 21.37 0.93
C ASP A 272 -1.72 21.25 2.22
N LEU A 273 -1.05 20.85 3.30
CA LEU A 273 -1.67 20.66 4.62
C LEU A 273 -2.17 21.98 5.24
N GLU A 274 -1.52 23.10 4.97
CA GLU A 274 -1.90 24.38 5.56
C GLU A 274 -3.13 24.96 4.88
N ARG A 275 -3.17 24.91 3.55
CA ARG A 275 -4.36 25.25 2.77
C ARG A 275 -5.56 24.39 3.18
N LEU A 276 -5.38 23.07 3.24
CA LEU A 276 -6.45 22.14 3.63
C LEU A 276 -6.95 22.40 5.07
N ARG A 277 -6.06 22.80 5.98
CA ARG A 277 -6.45 23.21 7.35
C ARG A 277 -7.36 24.42 7.32
N GLN A 278 -7.03 25.45 6.55
CA GLN A 278 -7.82 26.69 6.46
C GLN A 278 -9.20 26.41 5.84
N GLU A 279 -9.25 25.61 4.77
CA GLU A 279 -10.49 25.17 4.13
C GLU A 279 -11.40 24.42 5.12
N LEU A 280 -10.84 23.43 5.83
CA LEU A 280 -11.58 22.65 6.83
C LEU A 280 -12.04 23.50 8.02
N ASN A 281 -11.23 24.47 8.45
CA ASN A 281 -11.62 25.36 9.55
C ASN A 281 -12.78 26.28 9.14
N THR A 282 -12.77 26.77 7.90
CA THR A 282 -13.89 27.53 7.34
C THR A 282 -15.14 26.66 7.25
N GLU A 283 -15.02 25.43 6.74
CA GLU A 283 -16.13 24.47 6.65
C GLU A 283 -16.74 24.15 8.03
N LEU A 284 -15.91 24.10 9.08
CA LEU A 284 -16.36 23.85 10.45
C LEU A 284 -17.24 24.96 11.03
N HIS A 285 -17.01 26.21 10.63
CA HIS A 285 -17.79 27.37 11.07
C HIS A 285 -19.06 27.54 10.24
N THR A 286 -19.03 27.24 8.94
CA THR A 286 -20.18 27.40 8.03
C THR A 286 -21.20 26.27 8.15
N THR A 287 -20.76 25.06 8.48
CA THR A 287 -21.60 23.86 8.33
C THR A 287 -21.97 23.24 9.67
N THR A 288 -23.21 22.72 9.78
CA THR A 288 -23.74 22.04 10.97
C THR A 288 -23.97 20.54 10.73
N GLY A 289 -24.27 19.79 11.80
CA GLY A 289 -24.67 18.38 11.70
C GLY A 289 -23.55 17.38 11.34
N GLN A 290 -23.84 16.47 10.40
CA GLN A 290 -22.94 15.36 10.03
C GLN A 290 -21.68 15.84 9.29
N ARG A 291 -21.82 16.86 8.43
CA ARG A 291 -20.71 17.40 7.64
C ARG A 291 -19.68 18.11 8.54
N ARG A 292 -20.14 18.81 9.59
CA ARG A 292 -19.29 19.31 10.67
C ARG A 292 -18.51 18.18 11.36
N LYS A 293 -19.18 17.08 11.74
CA LYS A 293 -18.51 15.92 12.37
C LYS A 293 -17.43 15.30 11.47
N LYS A 294 -17.66 15.26 10.15
CA LYS A 294 -16.66 14.79 9.16
C LYS A 294 -15.47 15.74 9.11
N ALA A 295 -15.70 17.05 8.99
CA ALA A 295 -14.66 18.07 8.99
C ALA A 295 -13.80 18.03 10.27
N ILE A 296 -14.38 17.83 11.46
CA ILE A 296 -13.62 17.69 12.72
C ILE A 296 -12.65 16.50 12.64
N LYS A 297 -13.13 15.35 12.16
CA LYS A 297 -12.30 14.13 12.04
C LYS A 297 -11.19 14.30 11.01
N ARG A 298 -11.45 15.00 9.90
CA ARG A 298 -10.44 15.34 8.88
C ARG A 298 -9.39 16.30 9.43
N LEU A 299 -9.83 17.39 10.06
CA LEU A 299 -8.94 18.39 10.66
C LEU A 299 -8.00 17.76 11.69
N ARG A 300 -8.49 16.83 12.51
CA ARG A 300 -7.66 16.08 13.47
C ARG A 300 -6.52 15.31 12.80
N VAL A 301 -6.73 14.76 11.60
CA VAL A 301 -5.68 14.06 10.86
C VAL A 301 -4.69 15.05 10.26
N VAL A 302 -5.18 16.14 9.67
CA VAL A 302 -4.34 17.22 9.09
C VAL A 302 -3.45 17.86 10.16
N GLU A 303 -4.01 18.21 11.31
CA GLU A 303 -3.24 18.74 12.44
C GLU A 303 -2.20 17.74 12.97
N ALA A 304 -2.52 16.45 12.99
CA ALA A 304 -1.58 15.43 13.44
C ALA A 304 -0.36 15.36 12.51
N PHE A 305 -0.54 15.43 11.19
CA PHE A 305 0.57 15.50 10.24
C PHE A 305 1.38 16.78 10.40
N ARG A 306 0.72 17.94 10.53
CA ARG A 306 1.39 19.22 10.73
C ARG A 306 2.23 19.26 12.00
N LYS A 307 1.68 18.83 13.14
CA LYS A 307 2.37 18.84 14.45
C LYS A 307 3.53 17.83 14.54
N SER A 308 3.47 16.75 13.77
CA SER A 308 4.45 15.67 13.84
C SER A 308 5.53 15.74 12.75
N GLU A 309 5.46 16.74 11.86
CA GLU A 309 6.35 16.90 10.69
C GLU A 309 6.42 15.68 9.77
N ASN A 310 5.49 14.74 9.93
CA ASN A 310 5.40 13.59 9.05
C ASN A 310 4.75 14.02 7.73
N LYS A 311 5.29 13.53 6.61
CA LYS A 311 4.65 13.75 5.32
C LYS A 311 3.55 12.69 5.06
N PRO A 312 2.38 13.08 4.52
CA PRO A 312 1.31 12.12 4.21
C PRO A 312 1.72 11.02 3.23
N GLU A 313 2.61 11.33 2.30
CA GLU A 313 3.15 10.40 1.30
C GLU A 313 3.83 9.15 1.92
N TRP A 314 4.34 9.25 3.17
CA TRP A 314 4.97 8.12 3.88
C TRP A 314 3.98 7.01 4.26
N MET A 315 2.66 7.22 4.07
CA MET A 315 1.67 6.15 4.16
C MET A 315 1.74 5.18 2.96
N ILE A 316 2.41 5.58 1.88
CA ILE A 316 2.69 4.74 0.71
C ILE A 316 4.15 4.29 0.76
N LEU A 317 4.35 2.98 0.67
CA LEU A 317 5.65 2.34 0.70
C LEU A 317 6.19 2.20 -0.72
N THR A 318 7.34 2.81 -0.98
CA THR A 318 8.20 2.52 -2.15
C THR A 318 9.33 1.56 -1.78
N VAL A 319 9.69 1.54 -0.49
CA VAL A 319 10.71 0.68 0.09
C VAL A 319 10.10 -0.09 1.25
N LEU A 320 10.21 -1.41 1.22
CA LEU A 320 9.69 -2.29 2.25
C LEU A 320 10.83 -2.78 3.16
N PRO A 321 10.78 -2.56 4.48
CA PRO A 321 11.78 -3.10 5.40
C PRO A 321 11.62 -4.62 5.57
N VAL A 322 12.75 -5.30 5.69
CA VAL A 322 12.86 -6.73 5.96
C VAL A 322 13.45 -6.92 7.35
N LEU A 323 12.71 -7.68 8.19
CA LEU A 323 13.16 -7.98 9.55
C LEU A 323 14.47 -8.80 9.56
N PRO A 324 15.31 -8.62 10.59
CA PRO A 324 16.49 -9.46 10.82
C PRO A 324 16.13 -10.96 10.87
N PRO A 325 16.94 -11.85 10.28
CA PRO A 325 16.62 -13.27 10.11
C PRO A 325 16.44 -14.02 11.43
N ASP A 326 17.14 -13.64 12.49
CA ASP A 326 17.02 -14.31 13.79
C ASP A 326 15.69 -14.02 14.50
N LEU A 327 14.96 -12.98 14.05
CA LEU A 327 13.57 -12.72 14.48
C LEU A 327 12.55 -13.53 13.66
N ARG A 328 12.98 -14.18 12.57
CA ARG A 328 12.19 -15.04 11.66
C ARG A 328 12.97 -16.32 11.31
N PRO A 329 13.35 -17.14 12.32
CA PRO A 329 14.30 -18.23 12.13
C PRO A 329 13.78 -19.33 11.21
N MET A 330 14.73 -20.05 10.63
CA MET A 330 14.54 -21.33 9.96
C MET A 330 15.36 -22.37 10.72
N VAL A 331 14.70 -23.39 11.26
CA VAL A 331 15.32 -24.40 12.13
C VAL A 331 15.15 -25.77 11.48
N GLN A 332 16.22 -26.55 11.45
CA GLN A 332 16.17 -27.93 11.00
C GLN A 332 15.62 -28.80 12.13
N LEU A 333 14.63 -29.62 11.83
CA LEU A 333 14.07 -30.64 12.72
C LEU A 333 14.79 -31.96 12.52
N ASP A 334 14.68 -32.83 13.52
CA ASP A 334 15.12 -34.22 13.43
C ASP A 334 14.40 -34.91 12.24
N GLY A 335 15.18 -35.53 11.36
CA GLY A 335 14.69 -36.09 10.09
C GLY A 335 14.82 -35.18 8.87
N GLY A 336 15.63 -34.11 8.94
CA GLY A 336 16.03 -33.32 7.77
C GLY A 336 14.96 -32.36 7.23
N ARG A 337 13.81 -32.26 7.91
CA ARG A 337 12.75 -31.28 7.59
C ARG A 337 13.12 -29.91 8.14
N PHE A 338 12.62 -28.84 7.50
CA PHE A 338 12.81 -27.47 7.98
C PHE A 338 11.51 -26.91 8.53
N ALA A 339 11.56 -26.38 9.74
CA ALA A 339 10.54 -25.50 10.29
C ALA A 339 10.91 -24.05 9.98
N THR A 340 10.02 -23.32 9.34
CA THR A 340 10.26 -21.93 8.92
C THR A 340 9.22 -21.01 9.54
N SER A 341 9.61 -19.80 9.93
CA SER A 341 8.64 -18.77 10.32
C SER A 341 7.75 -18.36 9.14
N ASP A 342 6.44 -18.25 9.37
CA ASP A 342 5.44 -17.80 8.38
C ASP A 342 5.83 -16.49 7.67
N LEU A 343 6.53 -15.60 8.37
CA LEU A 343 7.03 -14.34 7.81
C LEU A 343 7.91 -14.56 6.58
N ASN A 344 8.71 -15.62 6.56
CA ASN A 344 9.58 -15.91 5.42
C ASN A 344 8.76 -16.21 4.17
N ASP A 345 7.66 -16.95 4.29
CA ASP A 345 6.77 -17.23 3.15
C ASP A 345 6.04 -15.98 2.66
N LEU A 346 5.65 -15.09 3.57
CA LEU A 346 5.04 -13.80 3.23
C LEU A 346 6.06 -12.89 2.50
N TYR A 347 7.29 -12.77 3.02
CA TYR A 347 8.36 -12.04 2.34
C TYR A 347 8.70 -12.63 0.97
N ARG A 348 8.79 -13.95 0.86
CA ARG A 348 9.00 -14.66 -0.42
C ARG A 348 7.95 -14.32 -1.45
N ARG A 349 6.67 -14.29 -1.04
CA ARG A 349 5.56 -13.91 -1.92
C ARG A 349 5.72 -12.48 -2.42
N VAL A 350 6.06 -11.53 -1.55
CA VAL A 350 6.31 -10.13 -1.95
C VAL A 350 7.45 -10.03 -2.95
N ILE A 351 8.61 -10.66 -2.66
CA ILE A 351 9.79 -10.60 -3.53
C ILE A 351 9.50 -11.24 -4.90
N ASN A 352 8.82 -12.39 -4.92
CA ASN A 352 8.43 -13.07 -6.17
C ASN A 352 7.53 -12.19 -7.04
N ARG A 353 6.50 -11.54 -6.45
CA ARG A 353 5.59 -10.64 -7.16
C ARG A 353 6.33 -9.40 -7.65
N ASN A 354 7.20 -8.84 -6.82
CA ASN A 354 8.00 -7.67 -7.17
C ASN A 354 8.95 -7.97 -8.36
N ASN A 355 9.67 -9.10 -8.32
CA ASN A 355 10.58 -9.50 -9.38
C ASN A 355 9.85 -9.89 -10.67
N ARG A 356 8.64 -10.44 -10.56
CA ARG A 356 7.77 -10.67 -11.72
C ARG A 356 7.31 -9.35 -12.33
N LEU A 357 6.90 -8.38 -11.51
CA LEU A 357 6.51 -7.05 -11.97
C LEU A 357 7.66 -6.32 -12.67
N LYS A 358 8.88 -6.33 -12.09
CA LYS A 358 10.08 -5.75 -12.74
C LYS A 358 10.28 -6.32 -14.15
N ARG A 359 10.29 -7.66 -14.27
CA ARG A 359 10.43 -8.33 -15.58
C ARG A 359 9.33 -7.98 -16.56
N LEU A 360 8.08 -7.83 -16.11
CA LEU A 360 6.96 -7.45 -16.98
C LEU A 360 7.09 -6.02 -17.49
N LEU A 361 7.61 -5.10 -16.67
CA LEU A 361 7.90 -3.73 -17.09
C LEU A 361 9.04 -3.69 -18.11
N ASP A 362 10.11 -4.45 -17.87
CA ASP A 362 11.27 -4.52 -18.79
C ASP A 362 10.89 -5.10 -20.17
N LEU A 363 9.93 -6.03 -20.20
CA LEU A 363 9.42 -6.64 -21.42
C LEU A 363 8.34 -5.80 -22.14
N GLY A 364 7.91 -4.67 -21.55
CA GLY A 364 6.83 -3.85 -22.11
C GLY A 364 5.49 -4.60 -22.19
N ALA A 365 5.18 -5.44 -21.18
CA ALA A 365 3.95 -6.23 -21.18
C ALA A 365 2.68 -5.33 -21.17
N PRO A 366 1.56 -5.80 -21.75
CA PRO A 366 0.31 -5.04 -21.78
C PRO A 366 -0.16 -4.58 -20.40
N GLU A 367 -0.77 -3.38 -20.33
CA GLU A 367 -1.15 -2.75 -19.07
C GLU A 367 -2.06 -3.61 -18.19
N ILE A 368 -2.95 -4.43 -18.78
CA ILE A 368 -3.85 -5.31 -18.03
C ILE A 368 -3.05 -6.30 -17.16
N ILE A 369 -1.97 -6.87 -17.72
CA ILE A 369 -1.09 -7.81 -17.01
C ILE A 369 -0.32 -7.08 -15.92
N VAL A 370 0.22 -5.91 -16.23
CA VAL A 370 0.94 -5.06 -15.27
C VAL A 370 0.04 -4.64 -14.12
N ARG A 371 -1.19 -4.21 -14.38
CA ARG A 371 -2.19 -3.84 -13.36
C ARG A 371 -2.53 -5.01 -12.45
N ASN A 372 -2.74 -6.19 -13.01
CA ASN A 372 -2.99 -7.38 -12.20
C ASN A 372 -1.78 -7.72 -11.32
N GLU A 373 -0.56 -7.64 -11.83
CA GLU A 373 0.64 -7.91 -11.01
C GLU A 373 0.86 -6.82 -9.94
N LYS A 374 0.61 -5.54 -10.23
CA LYS A 374 0.61 -4.45 -9.24
C LYS A 374 -0.44 -4.72 -8.14
N ARG A 375 -1.66 -5.15 -8.50
CA ARG A 375 -2.70 -5.57 -7.53
C ARG A 375 -2.22 -6.72 -6.65
N MET A 376 -1.60 -7.76 -7.24
CA MET A 376 -1.08 -8.89 -6.49
C MET A 376 0.09 -8.51 -5.57
N LEU A 377 0.92 -7.55 -5.97
CA LEU A 377 1.98 -7.00 -5.13
C LEU A 377 1.41 -6.27 -3.91
N GLN A 378 0.38 -5.43 -4.11
CA GLN A 378 -0.35 -4.78 -3.02
C GLN A 378 -0.92 -5.81 -2.04
N GLU A 379 -1.60 -6.85 -2.54
CA GLU A 379 -2.16 -7.93 -1.71
C GLU A 379 -1.08 -8.73 -0.96
N ALA A 380 0.09 -8.93 -1.55
CA ALA A 380 1.21 -9.61 -0.91
C ALA A 380 1.77 -8.79 0.27
N VAL A 381 1.93 -7.48 0.10
CA VAL A 381 2.41 -6.58 1.17
C VAL A 381 1.35 -6.42 2.26
N ASP A 382 0.08 -6.33 1.88
CA ASP A 382 -1.05 -6.34 2.81
C ASP A 382 -1.02 -7.57 3.71
N ALA A 383 -0.81 -8.76 3.13
CA ALA A 383 -0.72 -10.00 3.88
C ALA A 383 0.52 -10.09 4.77
N LEU A 384 1.65 -9.52 4.34
CA LEU A 384 2.85 -9.43 5.17
C LEU A 384 2.62 -8.58 6.43
N ILE A 385 1.96 -7.42 6.26
CA ILE A 385 1.73 -6.47 7.34
C ILE A 385 0.59 -6.93 8.25
N ASP A 386 -0.58 -7.25 7.70
CA ASP A 386 -1.80 -7.59 8.45
C ASP A 386 -2.67 -8.60 7.68
N ASN A 387 -2.30 -9.88 7.75
CA ASN A 387 -2.93 -10.96 6.99
C ASN A 387 -4.39 -11.17 7.40
N GLY A 388 -5.29 -11.24 6.42
CA GLY A 388 -6.72 -11.47 6.64
C GLY A 388 -7.50 -10.22 7.06
N ARG A 389 -6.86 -9.05 7.10
CA ARG A 389 -7.58 -7.79 7.30
C ARG A 389 -8.41 -7.36 6.09
N ARG A 390 -7.98 -7.76 4.89
CA ARG A 390 -8.74 -7.64 3.65
C ARG A 390 -8.89 -9.00 3.01
N GLY A 391 -10.13 -9.34 2.65
CA GLY A 391 -10.44 -10.56 1.90
C GLY A 391 -10.07 -11.83 2.66
N ARG A 392 -9.86 -12.92 1.91
CA ARG A 392 -9.46 -14.21 2.47
C ARG A 392 -8.00 -14.16 2.89
N ALA A 393 -7.73 -14.58 4.13
CA ALA A 393 -6.37 -14.68 4.63
C ALA A 393 -5.55 -15.69 3.82
N ILE A 394 -4.27 -15.40 3.65
CA ILE A 394 -3.33 -16.34 3.03
C ILE A 394 -3.07 -17.47 4.02
N SER A 395 -3.38 -18.69 3.58
CA SER A 395 -3.07 -19.93 4.30
C SER A 395 -1.79 -20.56 3.77
N GLY A 396 -1.03 -21.18 4.66
CA GLY A 396 0.12 -22.03 4.36
C GLY A 396 -0.28 -23.51 4.24
N SER A 397 0.67 -24.39 4.54
CA SER A 397 0.42 -25.83 4.61
C SER A 397 -0.67 -26.15 5.64
N HIS A 398 -1.45 -27.20 5.38
CA HIS A 398 -2.57 -27.64 6.22
C HIS A 398 -3.63 -26.55 6.51
N ASN A 399 -3.82 -25.59 5.58
CA ASN A 399 -4.80 -24.51 5.68
C ASN A 399 -4.63 -23.60 6.93
N HIS A 400 -3.47 -23.64 7.58
CA HIS A 400 -3.12 -22.74 8.67
C HIS A 400 -2.95 -21.31 8.15
N LYS A 401 -3.63 -20.33 8.77
CA LYS A 401 -3.46 -18.91 8.45
C LYS A 401 -2.05 -18.46 8.82
N LEU A 402 -1.28 -17.99 7.84
CA LEU A 402 0.06 -17.46 8.07
C LEU A 402 0.01 -16.23 9.00
N LYS A 403 0.87 -16.20 10.02
CA LYS A 403 0.98 -15.06 10.95
C LYS A 403 1.72 -13.89 10.31
N SER A 404 1.10 -12.72 10.33
CA SER A 404 1.66 -11.46 9.83
C SER A 404 2.47 -10.70 10.88
N LEU A 405 3.11 -9.60 10.46
CA LEU A 405 3.83 -8.70 11.39
C LEU A 405 2.91 -8.13 12.47
N SER A 406 1.67 -7.79 12.14
CA SER A 406 0.66 -7.31 13.08
C SER A 406 0.28 -8.37 14.12
N ASP A 407 0.18 -9.64 13.69
CA ASP A 407 -0.18 -10.76 14.57
C ASP A 407 0.91 -11.03 15.62
N LEU A 408 2.18 -10.72 15.31
CA LEU A 408 3.27 -10.81 16.29
C LEU A 408 3.15 -9.79 17.41
N LEU A 409 2.44 -8.68 17.19
CA LEU A 409 2.26 -7.64 18.20
C LEU A 409 0.97 -7.82 19.02
N ARG A 410 -0.07 -8.38 18.41
CA ARG A 410 -1.43 -8.44 18.98
C ARG A 410 -1.75 -9.78 19.65
N GLY A 411 -2.77 -9.76 20.52
CA GLY A 411 -3.33 -10.96 21.12
C GLY A 411 -2.57 -11.48 22.34
N LYS A 412 -3.05 -12.58 22.92
CA LYS A 412 -2.47 -13.21 24.13
C LYS A 412 -1.05 -13.74 23.88
N GLN A 413 -0.81 -14.26 22.67
CA GLN A 413 0.50 -14.78 22.23
C GLN A 413 1.34 -13.70 21.50
N GLY A 414 0.90 -12.44 21.56
CA GLY A 414 1.65 -11.33 20.97
C GLY A 414 2.80 -10.88 21.86
N ARG A 415 3.80 -10.24 21.27
CA ARG A 415 5.05 -9.82 21.94
C ARG A 415 4.81 -8.96 23.18
N PHE A 416 3.86 -8.02 23.14
CA PHE A 416 3.56 -7.16 24.29
C PHE A 416 3.11 -7.97 25.51
N ARG A 417 2.14 -8.88 25.33
CA ARG A 417 1.56 -9.61 26.47
C ARG A 417 2.41 -10.79 26.91
N GLN A 418 2.99 -11.53 25.98
CA GLN A 418 3.69 -12.77 26.27
C GLN A 418 5.17 -12.59 26.57
N ASN A 419 5.83 -11.58 25.99
CA ASN A 419 7.28 -11.43 26.07
C ASN A 419 7.73 -10.17 26.80
N LEU A 420 6.90 -9.11 26.85
CA LEU A 420 7.26 -7.86 27.51
C LEU A 420 6.66 -7.77 28.93
N LEU A 421 5.36 -8.03 29.10
CA LEU A 421 4.70 -7.94 30.41
C LEU A 421 5.01 -9.11 31.34
N GLY A 422 5.32 -10.29 30.80
CA GLY A 422 5.73 -11.46 31.56
C GLY A 422 6.86 -12.17 30.84
N LYS A 423 7.86 -12.63 31.57
CA LYS A 423 8.98 -13.41 31.03
C LYS A 423 9.21 -14.63 31.90
N ARG A 424 9.79 -15.66 31.28
CA ARG A 424 10.39 -16.76 32.04
C ARG A 424 11.61 -16.22 32.77
N VAL A 425 11.76 -16.59 34.03
CA VAL A 425 12.84 -16.14 34.90
C VAL A 425 13.66 -17.35 35.32
N ASP A 426 14.97 -17.17 35.32
CA ASP A 426 15.90 -18.13 35.90
C ASP A 426 15.75 -18.14 37.43
N TYR A 427 16.29 -19.15 38.11
CA TYR A 427 16.20 -19.32 39.57
C TYR A 427 14.75 -19.38 40.09
N SER A 428 13.87 -20.06 39.34
CA SER A 428 12.49 -20.32 39.76
C SER A 428 12.19 -21.82 39.76
N GLY A 429 11.28 -22.24 40.64
CA GLY A 429 10.86 -23.63 40.80
C GLY A 429 9.37 -23.76 41.07
N ARG A 430 8.80 -24.93 40.81
CA ARG A 430 7.40 -25.25 41.11
C ARG A 430 7.32 -26.65 41.69
N SER A 431 6.60 -26.78 42.81
CA SER A 431 6.29 -28.07 43.44
C SER A 431 4.87 -28.02 44.01
N VAL A 432 4.32 -29.19 44.34
CA VAL A 432 3.05 -29.32 45.07
C VAL A 432 3.26 -28.85 46.50
N ILE A 433 2.30 -28.08 47.03
CA ILE A 433 2.29 -27.64 48.43
C ILE A 433 1.63 -28.69 49.32
N VAL A 434 2.20 -28.91 50.50
CA VAL A 434 1.68 -29.81 51.54
C VAL A 434 1.66 -29.04 52.85
N VAL A 435 0.69 -29.32 53.72
CA VAL A 435 0.61 -28.68 55.04
C VAL A 435 1.80 -29.11 55.92
N GLY A 436 2.48 -28.13 56.54
CA GLY A 436 3.57 -28.36 57.50
C GLY A 436 3.23 -27.70 58.83
N PRO A 437 2.46 -28.37 59.72
CA PRO A 437 2.00 -27.80 60.99
C PRO A 437 3.13 -27.37 61.94
N GLU A 438 4.32 -27.95 61.79
CA GLU A 438 5.53 -27.66 62.57
C GLU A 438 6.24 -26.36 62.16
N LEU A 439 5.86 -25.75 61.04
CA LEU A 439 6.51 -24.55 60.50
C LEU A 439 5.96 -23.27 61.14
N GLN A 440 6.87 -22.33 61.40
CA GLN A 440 6.48 -20.98 61.84
C GLN A 440 5.95 -20.13 60.67
N MET A 441 5.24 -19.04 60.98
CA MET A 441 4.58 -18.19 59.95
C MET A 441 5.53 -17.63 58.88
N HIS A 442 6.81 -17.46 59.19
CA HIS A 442 7.84 -16.94 58.28
C HIS A 442 8.68 -18.04 57.60
N GLN A 443 8.32 -19.32 57.79
CA GLN A 443 9.08 -20.47 57.30
C GLN A 443 8.32 -21.21 56.20
N CYS A 444 9.07 -21.86 55.31
CA CYS A 444 8.52 -22.80 54.35
C CYS A 444 9.48 -23.98 54.13
N GLY A 445 8.93 -25.16 53.86
CA GLY A 445 9.72 -26.34 53.52
C GLY A 445 10.06 -26.37 52.03
N LEU A 446 11.36 -26.41 51.69
CA LEU A 446 11.83 -26.63 50.32
C LEU A 446 12.44 -28.03 50.16
N PRO A 447 12.05 -28.81 49.13
CA PRO A 447 12.72 -30.06 48.81
C PRO A 447 14.21 -29.85 48.55
N LYS A 448 15.06 -30.69 49.16
CA LYS A 448 16.54 -30.57 49.07
C LYS A 448 17.04 -30.49 47.62
N ARG A 449 16.48 -31.30 46.71
CA ARG A 449 16.83 -31.29 45.28
C ARG A 449 16.50 -29.96 44.60
N MET A 450 15.36 -29.37 44.95
CA MET A 450 14.92 -28.08 44.40
C MET A 450 15.81 -26.95 44.93
N ALA A 451 16.11 -26.96 46.23
CA ALA A 451 17.03 -26.00 46.84
C ALA A 451 18.43 -26.09 46.21
N LEU A 452 18.94 -27.29 45.97
CA LEU A 452 20.26 -27.49 45.36
C LEU A 452 20.38 -26.83 43.98
N GLU A 453 19.35 -26.96 43.13
CA GLU A 453 19.36 -26.32 41.80
C GLU A 453 19.12 -24.80 41.86
N LEU A 454 18.21 -24.33 42.71
CA LEU A 454 17.95 -22.90 42.87
C LEU A 454 19.18 -22.14 43.38
N PHE A 455 19.92 -22.74 44.31
CA PHE A 455 21.10 -22.13 44.93
C PHE A 455 22.41 -22.64 44.35
N LYS A 456 22.38 -23.33 43.21
CA LYS A 456 23.56 -23.97 42.60
C LYS A 456 24.78 -23.05 42.48
N PRO A 457 24.68 -21.79 42.02
CA PRO A 457 25.84 -20.90 41.96
C PRO A 457 26.46 -20.62 43.34
N PHE A 458 25.62 -20.48 44.38
CA PHE A 458 26.07 -20.22 45.75
C PHE A 458 26.73 -21.45 46.37
N VAL A 459 26.14 -22.63 46.16
CA VAL A 459 26.71 -23.90 46.64
C VAL A 459 28.05 -24.17 45.97
N MET A 460 28.15 -23.99 44.64
CA MET A 460 29.41 -24.17 43.92
C MET A 460 30.50 -23.21 44.44
N ASN A 461 30.16 -21.93 44.64
CA ASN A 461 31.11 -20.96 45.19
C ASN A 461 31.60 -21.38 46.59
N ARG A 462 30.70 -21.86 47.45
CA ARG A 462 31.05 -22.30 48.80
C ARG A 462 31.92 -23.55 48.81
N LEU A 463 31.64 -24.53 47.95
CA LEU A 463 32.46 -25.74 47.80
C LEU A 463 33.89 -25.41 47.35
N VAL A 464 34.05 -24.43 46.46
CA VAL A 464 35.39 -23.94 46.04
C VAL A 464 36.11 -23.26 47.21
N LEU A 465 35.42 -22.44 48.02
CA LEU A 465 36.00 -21.77 49.18
C LEU A 465 36.41 -22.74 50.30
N GLU A 466 35.64 -23.82 50.49
CA GLU A 466 35.89 -24.84 51.51
C GLU A 466 36.86 -25.94 51.03
N GLY A 467 37.31 -25.89 49.77
CA GLY A 467 38.30 -26.84 49.21
C GLY A 467 37.74 -28.22 48.87
N HIS A 468 36.42 -28.32 48.65
CA HIS A 468 35.71 -29.56 48.32
C HIS A 468 35.49 -29.75 46.80
N ALA A 469 36.02 -28.85 45.97
CA ALA A 469 35.78 -28.78 44.53
C ALA A 469 36.91 -29.40 43.69
#